data_AF-A0AAN5D147-F1
#
_entry.id   AF-A0AAN5D147-F1
#
_cell.length_a   1.000
_cell.length_b   1.000
_cell.length_c   1.000
_cell.angle_alpha   90.00
_cell.angle_beta   90.00
_cell.angle_gamma   90.00
#
_symmetry.space_group_name_H-M   'P 1'
#
loop_
_entity.id
_entity.type
_entity.pdbx_description
1 polymer ?
#
loop_
_entity_poly.entity_id
_entity_poly.type
_entity_poly.pdbx_seq_one_letter_code
_entity_poly.pdbx_strand_id
1 'polypeptide(L)'
;LKDVNREEFTELLSVIYPSCKEITENSAEFLLKLGDRFQIVCAIDRAEKFLIESHEVSRMEKLRIADQYNLAGLQKHCFSYLKTTADFQKVMYSPMYRDLSNEMKANLFEKVIERENNK
;
A
#
# COMPACT_ATOMS: atom_id res chain seq x y z
N LEU A 1 -9.95 17.76 15.95
CA LEU A 1 -10.80 18.33 14.88
C LEU A 1 -11.04 19.82 15.12
N LYS A 2 -9.96 20.60 15.19
CA LYS A 2 -9.94 22.06 15.14
C LYS A 2 -8.73 22.41 14.29
N ASP A 3 -8.86 23.39 13.39
CA ASP A 3 -7.97 23.69 12.26
C ASP A 3 -8.13 22.81 11.01
N VAL A 4 -9.35 22.75 10.46
CA VAL A 4 -9.53 22.52 9.02
C VAL A 4 -10.32 23.68 8.46
N ASN A 5 -9.69 24.46 7.58
CA ASN A 5 -10.33 25.57 6.92
C ASN A 5 -11.27 25.06 5.82
N ARG A 6 -12.53 25.53 5.79
CA ARG A 6 -13.60 24.90 5.00
C ARG A 6 -13.51 25.18 3.49
N GLU A 7 -12.75 26.20 3.08
CA GLU A 7 -12.51 26.51 1.66
C GLU A 7 -11.28 25.75 1.11
N GLU A 8 -10.24 25.48 1.91
CA GLU A 8 -9.09 24.62 1.56
C GLU A 8 -9.50 23.15 1.31
N PHE A 9 -10.55 22.69 1.99
CA PHE A 9 -11.18 21.39 1.77
C PHE A 9 -12.13 21.37 0.54
N THR A 10 -12.51 22.55 0.02
CA THR A 10 -13.34 22.67 -1.20
C THR A 10 -12.47 22.62 -2.47
N GLU A 11 -11.19 23.01 -2.40
CA GLU A 11 -10.17 22.79 -3.45
C GLU A 11 -9.69 21.31 -3.49
N LEU A 12 -9.60 20.68 -2.32
CA LEU A 12 -9.38 19.24 -2.12
C LEU A 12 -10.37 18.35 -2.91
N LEU A 13 -11.61 18.82 -3.09
CA LEU A 13 -12.67 18.10 -3.79
C LEU A 13 -12.85 18.48 -5.28
N SER A 14 -12.21 19.54 -5.78
CA SER A 14 -12.25 19.86 -7.21
C SER A 14 -11.13 19.16 -8.00
N VAL A 15 -10.21 18.48 -7.30
CA VAL A 15 -9.04 17.74 -7.82
C VAL A 15 -9.21 16.21 -7.75
N ILE A 16 -10.05 15.69 -6.85
CA ILE A 16 -10.46 14.26 -6.81
C ILE A 16 -11.02 13.75 -8.14
N TYR A 17 -11.27 14.64 -9.12
CA TYR A 17 -11.59 14.34 -10.52
C TYR A 17 -11.04 15.43 -11.47
N PRO A 18 -10.62 15.08 -12.70
CA PRO A 18 -9.24 14.83 -13.09
C PRO A 18 -8.37 16.11 -13.18
N SER A 19 -7.35 16.22 -12.34
CA SER A 19 -6.12 16.89 -12.76
C SER A 19 -5.23 15.82 -13.42
N CYS A 20 -4.70 16.09 -14.61
CA CYS A 20 -3.59 15.38 -15.25
C CYS A 20 -2.30 15.52 -14.40
N LYS A 21 -2.40 15.41 -13.07
CA LYS A 21 -1.25 15.43 -12.19
C LYS A 21 -0.78 13.99 -12.09
N GLU A 22 0.39 13.74 -12.67
CA GLU A 22 1.09 12.49 -12.49
C GLU A 22 1.16 12.20 -11.00
N ILE A 23 0.61 11.05 -10.61
CA ILE A 23 0.74 10.59 -9.24
C ILE A 23 2.23 10.29 -9.09
N THR A 24 2.86 10.87 -8.07
CA THR A 24 4.23 10.57 -7.66
C THR A 24 4.19 9.79 -6.35
N GLU A 25 5.28 9.13 -5.96
CA GLU A 25 5.36 8.37 -4.71
C GLU A 25 4.87 9.19 -3.49
N ASN A 26 5.35 10.43 -3.34
CA ASN A 26 4.91 11.33 -2.27
C ASN A 26 3.41 11.66 -2.33
N SER A 27 2.87 11.80 -3.54
CA SER A 27 1.44 12.08 -3.74
C SER A 27 0.60 10.85 -3.44
N ALA A 28 1.06 9.64 -3.77
CA ALA A 28 0.39 8.40 -3.44
C ALA A 28 0.30 8.21 -1.92
N GLU A 29 1.39 8.45 -1.17
CA GLU A 29 1.37 8.34 0.29
C GLU A 29 0.46 9.39 0.94
N PHE A 30 0.42 10.61 0.40
CA PHE A 30 -0.48 11.66 0.86
C PHE A 30 -1.96 11.35 0.54
N LEU A 31 -2.23 10.83 -0.65
CA LEU A 31 -3.56 10.36 -1.05
C LEU A 31 -4.03 9.19 -0.20
N LEU A 32 -3.13 8.30 0.23
CA LEU A 32 -3.46 7.24 1.17
C LEU A 32 -3.73 7.78 2.57
N LYS A 33 -2.90 8.70 3.10
CA LYS A 33 -3.14 9.33 4.41
C LYS A 33 -4.47 10.09 4.45
N LEU A 34 -4.75 10.89 3.42
CA LEU A 34 -6.01 11.61 3.31
C LEU A 34 -7.17 10.67 3.00
N GLY A 35 -6.96 9.70 2.12
CA GLY A 35 -7.93 8.71 1.74
C GLY A 35 -8.38 7.89 2.93
N ASP A 36 -7.46 7.45 3.79
CA ASP A 36 -7.75 6.75 5.03
C ASP A 36 -8.42 7.69 6.05
N ARG A 37 -7.86 8.89 6.27
CA ARG A 37 -8.38 9.87 7.24
C ARG A 37 -9.79 10.38 6.91
N PHE A 38 -10.10 10.55 5.63
CA PHE A 38 -11.38 11.06 5.13
C PHE A 38 -12.25 9.96 4.50
N GLN A 39 -11.81 8.70 4.54
CA GLN A 39 -12.46 7.53 3.94
C GLN A 39 -12.82 7.71 2.45
N ILE A 40 -11.91 8.34 1.68
CA ILE A 40 -12.09 8.58 0.24
C ILE A 40 -11.58 7.36 -0.54
N VAL A 41 -12.47 6.40 -0.78
CA VAL A 41 -12.16 5.13 -1.48
C VAL A 41 -11.54 5.38 -2.86
N CYS A 42 -12.01 6.37 -3.62
CA CYS A 42 -11.46 6.68 -4.95
C CYS A 42 -9.99 7.11 -4.92
N ALA A 43 -9.56 7.82 -3.86
CA ALA A 43 -8.17 8.23 -3.69
C ALA A 43 -7.30 7.01 -3.31
N ILE A 44 -7.83 6.15 -2.44
CA ILE A 44 -7.19 4.90 -2.04
C ILE A 44 -6.99 3.99 -3.26
N ASP A 45 -8.04 3.72 -4.03
CA ASP A 45 -7.98 2.87 -5.23
C ASP A 45 -7.00 3.42 -6.28
N ARG A 46 -6.97 4.75 -6.45
CA ARG A 46 -6.10 5.38 -7.44
C ARG A 46 -4.63 5.34 -6.99
N ALA A 47 -4.36 5.59 -5.71
CA ALA A 47 -3.03 5.43 -5.14
C ALA A 47 -2.58 3.97 -5.15
N GLU A 48 -3.49 3.02 -4.88
CA GLU A 48 -3.24 1.59 -4.93
C GLU A 48 -2.83 1.15 -6.33
N LYS A 49 -3.59 1.55 -7.37
CA LYS A 49 -3.25 1.28 -8.77
C LYS A 49 -1.91 1.86 -9.17
N PHE A 50 -1.63 3.11 -8.76
CA PHE A 50 -0.34 3.72 -9.03
C PHE A 50 0.82 2.97 -8.36
N LEU A 51 0.66 2.54 -7.10
CA LEU A 51 1.67 1.75 -6.39
C LEU A 51 1.85 0.37 -7.03
N ILE A 52 0.80 -0.23 -7.58
CA ILE A 52 0.88 -1.47 -8.34
C ILE A 52 1.74 -1.27 -9.61
N GLU A 53 1.45 -0.23 -10.39
CA GLU A 53 2.10 0.07 -11.68
C GLU A 53 3.50 0.68 -11.54
N SER A 54 3.79 1.39 -10.45
CA SER A 54 5.08 2.07 -10.26
C SER A 54 6.22 1.07 -10.09
N HIS A 55 7.29 1.20 -10.88
CA HIS A 55 8.51 0.39 -10.71
C HIS A 55 9.55 1.06 -9.82
N GLU A 56 9.38 2.34 -9.50
CA GLU A 56 10.32 3.11 -8.68
C GLU A 56 10.24 2.72 -7.20
N VAL A 57 9.03 2.40 -6.71
CA VAL A 57 8.83 1.99 -5.32
C VAL A 57 9.29 0.54 -5.15
N SER A 58 10.24 0.33 -4.23
CA SER A 58 10.71 -1.01 -3.88
C SER A 58 9.57 -1.89 -3.41
N ARG A 59 9.60 -3.17 -3.77
CA ARG A 59 8.59 -4.17 -3.36
C ARG A 59 8.39 -4.23 -1.84
N MET A 60 9.47 -4.01 -1.09
CA MET A 60 9.44 -3.97 0.37
C MET A 60 8.65 -2.77 0.88
N GLU A 61 8.85 -1.61 0.24
CA GLU A 61 8.15 -0.38 0.59
C GLU A 61 6.66 -0.47 0.23
N LYS A 62 6.34 -1.06 -0.93
CA LYS A 62 4.95 -1.38 -1.29
C LYS A 62 4.28 -2.28 -0.24
N LEU A 63 4.99 -3.29 0.26
CA LEU A 63 4.47 -4.17 1.30
C LEU A 63 4.20 -3.42 2.61
N ARG A 64 5.12 -2.55 3.01
CA ARG A 64 4.98 -1.68 4.19
C ARG A 64 3.78 -0.75 4.07
N ILE A 65 3.61 -0.11 2.92
CA ILE A 65 2.46 0.78 2.64
C ILE A 65 1.16 -0.03 2.64
N ALA A 66 1.16 -1.21 2.02
CA ALA A 66 -0.01 -2.07 1.96
C ALA A 66 -0.44 -2.57 3.35
N ASP A 67 0.52 -2.82 4.24
CA ASP A 67 0.27 -3.14 5.64
C ASP A 67 -0.25 -1.92 6.42
N GLN A 68 0.41 -0.76 6.27
CA GLN A 68 0.07 0.47 6.99
C GLN A 68 -1.35 0.99 6.71
N TYR A 69 -1.81 0.92 5.45
CA TYR A 69 -3.14 1.38 5.05
C TYR A 69 -4.12 0.25 4.73
N ASN A 70 -3.76 -1.00 5.09
CA ASN A 70 -4.55 -2.21 4.88
C ASN A 70 -5.11 -2.37 3.44
N LEU A 71 -4.23 -2.16 2.45
CA LEU A 71 -4.58 -2.16 1.02
C LEU A 71 -4.58 -3.58 0.47
N ALA A 72 -5.75 -4.22 0.48
CA ALA A 72 -5.88 -5.62 0.10
C ALA A 72 -5.44 -5.93 -1.35
N GLY A 73 -5.63 -5.00 -2.30
CA GLY A 73 -5.21 -5.16 -3.69
C GLY A 73 -3.69 -5.11 -3.83
N LEU A 74 -3.04 -4.15 -3.17
CA LEU A 74 -1.58 -4.02 -3.15
C LEU A 74 -0.92 -5.18 -2.39
N GLN A 75 -1.51 -5.65 -1.29
CA GLN A 75 -1.06 -6.84 -0.56
C GLN A 75 -1.09 -8.07 -1.48
N LYS A 76 -2.23 -8.33 -2.15
CA LYS A 76 -2.37 -9.43 -3.12
C LYS A 76 -1.34 -9.33 -4.24
N HIS A 77 -1.13 -8.13 -4.76
CA HIS A 77 -0.12 -7.88 -5.78
C HIS A 77 1.26 -8.26 -5.25
N CYS A 78 1.68 -7.74 -4.09
CA CYS A 78 2.98 -8.07 -3.49
C CYS A 78 3.14 -9.58 -3.24
N PHE A 79 2.13 -10.25 -2.70
CA PHE A 79 2.14 -11.71 -2.52
C PHE A 79 2.23 -12.48 -3.84
N SER A 80 1.67 -11.96 -4.92
CA SER A 80 1.80 -12.57 -6.26
C SER A 80 3.25 -12.56 -6.78
N TYR A 81 4.07 -11.60 -6.36
CA TYR A 81 5.51 -11.56 -6.68
C TYR A 81 6.36 -12.43 -5.77
N LEU A 82 5.93 -12.63 -4.52
CA LEU A 82 6.57 -13.55 -3.57
C LEU A 82 6.22 -14.99 -3.96
N LYS A 83 6.77 -15.47 -5.08
CA LYS A 83 6.57 -16.83 -5.57
C LYS A 83 7.60 -17.82 -5.03
N THR A 84 8.77 -17.34 -4.65
CA THR A 84 9.92 -18.17 -4.27
C THR A 84 10.21 -18.05 -2.78
N THR A 85 10.56 -19.15 -2.12
CA THR A 85 11.04 -19.18 -0.72
C THR A 85 12.20 -18.21 -0.49
N ALA A 86 13.07 -18.01 -1.48
CA ALA A 86 14.15 -17.02 -1.44
C ALA A 86 13.64 -15.57 -1.34
N ASP A 87 12.52 -15.23 -1.97
CA ASP A 87 11.92 -13.90 -1.88
C ASP A 87 11.30 -13.68 -0.50
N PHE A 88 10.63 -14.70 0.05
CA PHE A 88 10.13 -14.66 1.44
C PHE A 88 11.25 -14.52 2.45
N GLN A 89 12.36 -15.25 2.26
CA GLN A 89 13.55 -15.11 3.09
C GLN A 89 14.11 -13.68 3.01
N LYS A 90 14.22 -13.09 1.82
CA LYS A 90 14.63 -11.68 1.69
C LYS A 90 13.71 -10.72 2.45
N VAL A 91 12.40 -10.98 2.46
CA VAL A 91 11.46 -10.22 3.27
C VAL A 91 11.76 -10.41 4.75
N MET A 92 11.84 -11.65 5.24
CA MET A 92 12.07 -11.99 6.65
C MET A 92 13.40 -11.48 7.21
N TYR A 93 14.46 -11.49 6.40
CA TYR A 93 15.79 -11.01 6.80
C TYR A 93 15.95 -9.49 6.67
N SER A 94 14.98 -8.80 6.06
CA SER A 94 15.01 -7.35 5.97
C SER A 94 14.65 -6.72 7.33
N PRO A 95 15.30 -5.62 7.72
CA PRO A 95 14.95 -4.89 8.95
C PRO A 95 13.47 -4.47 8.98
N MET A 96 12.88 -4.20 7.81
CA MET A 96 11.46 -3.82 7.68
C MET A 96 10.48 -4.92 8.08
N TYR A 97 10.91 -6.20 8.10
CA TYR A 97 10.04 -7.28 8.59
C TYR A 97 9.66 -7.08 10.06
N ARG A 98 10.55 -6.48 10.86
CA ARG A 98 10.23 -6.20 12.27
C ARG A 98 9.10 -5.18 12.40
N ASP A 99 9.09 -4.20 11.50
CA ASP A 99 8.12 -3.09 11.50
C ASP A 99 6.75 -3.46 10.92
N LEU A 100 6.63 -4.61 10.24
CA LEU A 100 5.35 -5.11 9.77
C LEU A 100 4.43 -5.51 10.93
N SER A 101 3.13 -5.34 10.73
CA SER A 101 2.10 -5.78 11.65
C SER A 101 2.11 -7.29 11.84
N ASN A 102 1.58 -7.75 12.98
CA ASN A 102 1.44 -9.18 13.26
C ASN A 102 0.50 -9.87 12.25
N GLU A 103 -0.51 -9.14 11.76
CA GLU A 103 -1.46 -9.63 10.76
C GLU A 103 -0.74 -9.90 9.42
N MET A 104 0.11 -8.98 8.97
CA MET A 104 0.85 -9.16 7.73
C MET A 104 1.89 -10.28 7.83
N LYS A 105 2.54 -10.41 9.00
CA LYS A 105 3.44 -11.55 9.27
C LYS A 105 2.69 -12.88 9.22
N ALA A 106 1.51 -12.96 9.85
CA ALA A 106 0.66 -14.16 9.82
C ALA A 106 0.26 -14.51 8.38
N ASN A 107 -0.25 -13.53 7.61
CA ASN A 107 -0.61 -13.72 6.20
C ASN A 107 0.59 -14.19 5.35
N LEU A 108 1.79 -13.65 5.60
CA LEU A 108 3.01 -14.08 4.92
C LEU A 108 3.35 -15.54 5.26
N PHE A 109 3.29 -15.92 6.54
CA PHE A 109 3.53 -17.29 6.99
C PHE A 109 2.51 -18.27 6.43
N GLU A 110 1.21 -17.95 6.46
CA GLU A 110 0.15 -18.77 5.89
C GLU A 110 0.40 -19.02 4.40
N LYS A 111 0.77 -17.98 3.63
CA LYS A 111 1.10 -18.13 2.21
C LYS A 111 2.31 -19.02 1.94
N VAL A 112 3.32 -19.00 2.81
CA VAL A 112 4.49 -19.89 2.71
C VAL A 112 4.07 -21.35 3.00
N ILE A 113 3.26 -21.58 4.03
CA ILE A 113 2.78 -22.91 4.42
C ILE A 113 1.85 -23.49 3.34
N GLU A 114 0.90 -22.70 2.82
CA GLU A 114 0.04 -23.09 1.70
C GLU A 114 0.86 -23.52 0.48
N ARG A 115 1.99 -22.86 0.19
CA ARG A 115 2.86 -23.18 -0.94
C ARG A 115 3.62 -24.50 -0.73
N GLU A 116 4.15 -24.73 0.46
CA GLU A 116 4.88 -25.97 0.77
C GLU A 116 3.93 -27.18 0.81
N ASN A 117 2.67 -27.01 1.21
CA ASN A 117 1.66 -28.07 1.19
C ASN A 117 1.08 -28.39 -0.20
N ASN A 118 1.30 -27.50 -1.19
CA ASN A 118 0.77 -27.64 -2.56
C ASN A 118 1.85 -28.08 -3.58
N LYS A 119 3.01 -28.52 -3.08
CA LYS A 119 4.05 -29.24 -3.83
C LYS A 119 3.89 -30.75 -3.62
#